data_AF-A0A2E4B8Y3-F1
#
_entry.id   AF-A0A2E4B8Y3-F1
#
_cell.length_a   1.000
_cell.length_b   1.000
_cell.length_c   1.000
_cell.angle_alpha   90.00
_cell.angle_beta   90.00
_cell.angle_gamma   90.00
#
_symmetry.space_group_name_H-M   'P 1'
#
loop_
_entity.id
_entity.type
_entity.pdbx_description
1 polymer ?
#
loop_
_entity_poly.entity_id
_entity_poly.type
_entity_poly.pdbx_seq_one_letter_code
_entity_poly.pdbx_strand_id
1 'polypeptide(L)'
;MGLTGGSNGAKAVFLDKFADAFAHVKRLDDVRKLVGVSRAQTLAVLDGNVMMNAIPKEVDAFHGYVRVLSYQLNEAIQAAAHVVVVFDDPKAITPAKADEQQRRDQLRQARVPLCSEDLVATIFDDDYHTNDLLADGCNAKLLMEFRKARPRFYDAVCTALLRKFRDEMTGDGAWSLTFDGVDRRGGERGIGVPREAGILSSDDAFWQPLLTRCEPIGEGDLKLTDVTQRVHDASRIEGTPVHGVLLNLVTTIDTDSFVIELLQQNRRERRTEEADRDELTVLCLKERARKRRGDDFVTDAHYTCCDMQALHELVLDYFYGTRHLTAEMKARQPAALALLAAALAFCGCDFVEVKGYRFDLALPVVRLMARTRPKDLDAMARLFETERFGKIQALTALQTFVLDYCKSLEDKPRMKKVKENASSLCQQQLYRVLWTCSYWHQVELKNCAQWGFSSLCA
;
A
#
# COMPACT_ATOMS: atom_id res chain seq x y z
N MET A 1 0.99 0.72 -9.25
CA MET A 1 1.83 -0.49 -9.23
C MET A 1 0.86 -1.63 -8.96
N GLY A 2 1.32 -2.82 -8.58
CA GLY A 2 0.41 -3.88 -8.14
C GLY A 2 0.10 -4.97 -9.16
N LEU A 3 -0.34 -6.09 -8.58
CA LEU A 3 -0.74 -7.37 -9.16
C LEU A 3 -1.31 -7.24 -10.59
N THR A 4 -0.89 -8.13 -11.48
CA THR A 4 -1.26 -8.13 -12.92
C THR A 4 -2.74 -7.79 -13.13
N GLY A 5 -3.01 -6.76 -13.94
CA GLY A 5 -4.38 -6.37 -14.27
C GLY A 5 -5.09 -7.36 -15.21
N GLY A 6 -6.42 -7.25 -15.31
CA GLY A 6 -7.26 -8.09 -16.18
C GLY A 6 -8.06 -9.14 -15.41
N SER A 7 -8.84 -9.95 -16.14
CA SER A 7 -9.78 -10.93 -15.55
C SER A 7 -9.12 -12.02 -14.72
N ASN A 8 -7.82 -12.25 -14.91
CA ASN A 8 -7.05 -13.30 -14.23
C ASN A 8 -6.12 -12.71 -13.14
N GLY A 9 -6.20 -11.40 -12.94
CA GLY A 9 -5.46 -10.68 -11.92
C GLY A 9 -6.01 -10.92 -10.53
N ALA A 10 -5.17 -10.77 -9.51
CA ALA A 10 -5.54 -11.01 -8.12
C ALA A 10 -6.80 -10.27 -7.67
N LYS A 11 -6.89 -8.98 -7.97
CA LYS A 11 -8.07 -8.16 -7.67
C LYS A 11 -9.34 -8.72 -8.31
N ALA A 12 -9.29 -9.10 -9.59
CA ALA A 12 -10.45 -9.63 -10.29
C ALA A 12 -10.88 -10.99 -9.71
N VAL A 13 -9.91 -11.83 -9.36
CA VAL A 13 -10.17 -13.13 -8.71
C VAL A 13 -10.76 -12.95 -7.32
N PHE A 14 -10.30 -11.98 -6.53
CA PHE A 14 -10.88 -11.69 -5.23
C PHE A 14 -12.31 -11.15 -5.34
N LEU A 15 -12.55 -10.21 -6.25
CA LEU A 15 -13.90 -9.70 -6.52
C LEU A 15 -14.87 -10.79 -6.98
N ASP A 16 -14.42 -11.75 -7.78
CA ASP A 16 -15.23 -12.88 -8.26
C ASP A 16 -15.48 -13.93 -7.16
N LYS A 17 -14.43 -14.36 -6.45
CA LYS A 17 -14.52 -15.49 -5.51
C LYS A 17 -14.99 -15.12 -4.13
N PHE A 18 -14.79 -13.88 -3.72
CA PHE A 18 -15.05 -13.39 -2.37
C PHE A 18 -15.94 -12.15 -2.42
N ALA A 19 -16.85 -12.09 -3.39
CA ALA A 19 -17.69 -10.94 -3.70
C ALA A 19 -18.41 -10.35 -2.46
N ASP A 20 -18.80 -11.20 -1.51
CA ASP A 20 -19.49 -10.78 -0.28
C ASP A 20 -18.65 -9.88 0.64
N ALA A 21 -17.31 -9.87 0.49
CA ALA A 21 -16.43 -8.96 1.20
C ALA A 21 -16.26 -7.59 0.51
N PHE A 22 -16.91 -7.36 -0.64
CA PHE A 22 -16.72 -6.18 -1.46
C PHE A 22 -17.99 -5.36 -1.64
N ALA A 23 -17.81 -4.03 -1.64
CA ALA A 23 -18.83 -3.08 -2.02
C ALA A 23 -18.24 -2.01 -2.95
N HIS A 24 -19.08 -1.49 -3.85
CA HIS A 24 -18.73 -0.33 -4.67
C HIS A 24 -19.48 0.89 -4.17
N VAL A 25 -18.76 1.93 -3.77
CA VAL A 25 -19.34 3.18 -3.27
C VAL A 25 -18.80 4.37 -4.03
N LYS A 26 -19.57 5.45 -4.10
CA LYS A 26 -19.12 6.67 -4.78
C LYS A 26 -18.21 7.51 -3.91
N ARG A 27 -18.45 7.51 -2.59
CA ARG A 27 -17.75 8.37 -1.63
C ARG A 27 -17.32 7.60 -0.39
N LEU A 28 -16.23 8.04 0.25
CA LEU A 28 -15.75 7.43 1.49
C LEU A 28 -16.76 7.49 2.66
N ASP A 29 -17.62 8.52 2.72
CA ASP A 29 -18.63 8.63 3.78
C ASP A 29 -19.74 7.57 3.65
N ASP A 30 -19.97 7.04 2.45
CA ASP A 30 -20.90 5.94 2.23
C ASP A 30 -20.38 4.64 2.86
N VAL A 31 -19.07 4.39 2.86
CA VAL A 31 -18.46 3.22 3.53
C VAL A 31 -18.82 3.23 5.02
N ARG A 32 -18.57 4.35 5.67
CA ARG A 32 -18.88 4.54 7.09
C ARG A 32 -20.36 4.30 7.41
N LYS A 33 -21.26 4.80 6.54
CA LYS A 33 -22.71 4.60 6.69
C LYS A 33 -23.11 3.13 6.54
N LEU A 34 -22.48 2.41 5.61
CA LEU A 34 -22.72 0.97 5.42
C LEU A 34 -22.27 0.15 6.63
N VAL A 35 -21.13 0.51 7.21
CA VAL A 35 -20.60 -0.14 8.43
C VAL A 35 -21.42 0.26 9.68
N GLY A 36 -22.07 1.42 9.67
CA GLY A 36 -22.92 1.88 10.77
C GLY A 36 -22.18 2.64 11.87
N VAL A 37 -21.02 3.26 11.57
CA VAL A 37 -20.23 4.03 12.55
C VAL A 37 -20.33 5.54 12.33
N SER A 38 -20.11 6.31 13.39
CA SER A 38 -20.10 7.77 13.32
C SER A 38 -18.78 8.32 12.78
N ARG A 39 -18.78 9.57 12.30
CA ARG A 39 -17.56 10.24 11.81
C ARG A 39 -16.49 10.30 12.89
N ALA A 40 -16.89 10.54 14.14
CA ALA A 40 -16.01 10.59 15.31
C ALA A 40 -15.26 9.26 15.54
N GLN A 41 -15.86 8.14 15.16
CA GLN A 41 -15.30 6.80 15.34
C GLN A 41 -14.49 6.32 14.10
N THR A 42 -14.20 7.22 13.15
CA THR A 42 -13.59 6.85 11.87
C THR A 42 -12.26 7.56 11.67
N LEU A 43 -11.24 6.78 11.30
CA LEU A 43 -9.95 7.21 10.80
C LEU A 43 -9.89 6.95 9.29
N ALA A 44 -9.37 7.91 8.52
CA ALA A 44 -8.98 7.68 7.13
C ALA A 44 -7.46 7.80 6.98
N VAL A 45 -6.83 6.77 6.44
CA VAL A 45 -5.39 6.75 6.15
C VAL A 45 -5.21 6.70 4.64
N LEU A 46 -4.57 7.70 4.07
CA LEU A 46 -4.48 7.93 2.62
C LEU A 46 -3.04 7.81 2.14
N ASP A 47 -2.85 7.16 1.00
CA ASP A 47 -1.56 7.12 0.31
C ASP A 47 -1.28 8.45 -0.42
N GLY A 48 -0.41 9.28 0.16
CA GLY A 48 -0.05 10.59 -0.37
C GLY A 48 0.68 10.52 -1.71
N ASN A 49 1.52 9.51 -1.91
CA ASN A 49 2.23 9.31 -3.17
C ASN A 49 1.24 9.02 -4.31
N VAL A 50 0.24 8.20 -4.04
CA VAL A 50 -0.85 7.90 -4.98
C VAL A 50 -1.70 9.14 -5.24
N MET A 51 -2.06 9.90 -4.20
CA MET A 51 -2.86 11.13 -4.36
C MET A 51 -2.16 12.15 -5.27
N MET A 52 -0.87 12.38 -5.05
CA MET A 52 -0.07 13.29 -5.88
C MET A 52 0.03 12.80 -7.33
N ASN A 53 0.27 11.51 -7.54
CA ASN A 53 0.38 10.91 -8.87
C ASN A 53 -0.98 10.73 -9.60
N ALA A 54 -2.10 10.91 -8.90
CA ALA A 54 -3.45 10.84 -9.46
C ALA A 54 -3.93 12.20 -10.02
N ILE A 55 -3.18 13.28 -9.80
CA ILE A 55 -3.52 14.61 -10.30
C ILE A 55 -3.51 14.60 -11.84
N PRO A 56 -4.54 15.18 -12.51
CA PRO A 56 -4.61 15.21 -13.96
C PRO A 56 -3.39 15.88 -14.59
N LYS A 57 -2.97 15.40 -15.78
CA LYS A 57 -1.74 15.85 -16.45
C LYS A 57 -1.82 17.29 -16.96
N GLU A 58 -3.03 17.81 -17.05
CA GLU A 58 -3.40 19.16 -17.46
C GLU A 58 -3.22 20.17 -16.32
N VAL A 59 -3.05 19.69 -15.08
CA VAL A 59 -2.75 20.53 -13.94
C VAL A 59 -1.24 20.71 -13.83
N ASP A 60 -0.79 21.91 -14.15
CA ASP A 60 0.63 22.30 -14.21
C ASP A 60 1.00 23.43 -13.24
N ALA A 61 0.03 24.13 -12.65
CA ALA A 61 0.27 25.17 -11.66
C ALA A 61 0.19 24.67 -10.20
N PHE A 62 1.01 25.21 -9.30
CA PHE A 62 1.04 24.85 -7.87
C PHE A 62 -0.34 24.95 -7.19
N HIS A 63 -1.04 26.07 -7.37
CA HIS A 63 -2.40 26.23 -6.84
C HIS A 63 -3.40 25.22 -7.40
N GLY A 64 -3.17 24.73 -8.62
CA GLY A 64 -3.94 23.64 -9.21
C GLY A 64 -3.80 22.34 -8.41
N TYR A 65 -2.58 21.98 -7.99
CA TYR A 65 -2.32 20.83 -7.13
C TYR A 65 -3.01 20.97 -5.77
N VAL A 66 -2.81 22.11 -5.10
CA VAL A 66 -3.45 22.41 -3.80
C VAL A 66 -4.97 22.33 -3.92
N ARG A 67 -5.55 22.92 -4.98
CA ARG A 67 -7.00 22.87 -5.22
C ARG A 67 -7.50 21.44 -5.41
N VAL A 68 -6.90 20.66 -6.30
CA VAL A 68 -7.32 19.28 -6.57
C VAL A 68 -7.22 18.41 -5.33
N LEU A 69 -6.12 18.50 -4.59
CA LEU A 69 -5.94 17.71 -3.36
C LEU A 69 -6.85 18.17 -2.24
N SER A 70 -7.16 19.47 -2.14
CA SER A 70 -8.13 19.96 -1.16
C SER A 70 -9.52 19.35 -1.37
N TYR A 71 -9.96 19.14 -2.61
CA TYR A 71 -11.20 18.41 -2.88
C TYR A 71 -11.13 16.94 -2.46
N GLN A 72 -10.01 16.27 -2.72
CA GLN A 72 -9.83 14.87 -2.32
C GLN A 72 -9.76 14.71 -0.80
N LEU A 73 -9.08 15.62 -0.09
CA LEU A 73 -8.99 15.61 1.36
C LEU A 73 -10.30 16.00 2.02
N ASN A 74 -11.06 16.94 1.44
CA ASN A 74 -12.40 17.27 1.93
C ASN A 74 -13.28 16.03 1.97
N GLU A 75 -13.25 15.18 0.95
CA GLU A 75 -14.01 13.92 0.95
C GLU A 75 -13.64 13.03 2.16
N ALA A 76 -12.34 12.84 2.41
CA ALA A 76 -11.87 12.05 3.55
C ALA A 76 -12.25 12.68 4.90
N ILE A 77 -12.18 14.01 5.04
CA ILE A 77 -12.53 14.73 6.27
C ILE A 77 -14.05 14.70 6.53
N GLN A 78 -14.88 14.59 5.50
CA GLN A 78 -16.32 14.35 5.68
C GLN A 78 -16.61 12.91 6.13
N ALA A 79 -15.79 11.95 5.71
CA ALA A 79 -15.93 10.55 6.12
C ALA A 79 -15.41 10.30 7.54
N ALA A 80 -14.28 10.92 7.92
CA ALA A 80 -13.51 10.61 9.12
C ALA A 80 -13.25 11.85 9.99
N ALA A 81 -13.18 11.67 11.31
CA ALA A 81 -12.71 12.72 12.21
C ALA A 81 -11.21 12.95 12.04
N HIS A 82 -10.45 11.86 11.90
CA HIS A 82 -9.00 11.92 11.75
C HIS A 82 -8.60 11.48 10.35
N VAL A 83 -7.80 12.30 9.67
CA VAL A 83 -7.24 12.00 8.36
C VAL A 83 -5.72 12.04 8.44
N VAL A 84 -5.08 10.93 8.10
CA VAL A 84 -3.62 10.82 8.03
C VAL A 84 -3.21 10.51 6.60
N VAL A 85 -2.38 11.35 6.01
CA VAL A 85 -1.81 11.14 4.68
C VAL A 85 -0.37 10.70 4.85
N VAL A 86 0.00 9.54 4.31
CA VAL A 86 1.35 9.00 4.43
C VAL A 86 2.12 9.16 3.14
N PHE A 87 3.37 9.60 3.23
CA PHE A 87 4.32 9.68 2.12
C PHE A 87 5.50 8.75 2.35
N ASP A 88 6.08 8.25 1.25
CA ASP A 88 7.37 7.58 1.29
C ASP A 88 8.44 8.50 1.89
N ASP A 89 9.38 7.92 2.63
CA ASP A 89 10.62 8.59 3.03
C ASP A 89 11.81 8.00 2.25
N PRO A 90 12.29 8.70 1.19
CA PRO A 90 13.40 8.24 0.37
C PRO A 90 14.70 7.97 1.13
N LYS A 91 14.88 8.51 2.34
CA LYS A 91 16.08 8.24 3.16
C LYS A 91 16.00 6.92 3.93
N ALA A 92 14.79 6.38 4.08
CA ALA A 92 14.52 5.16 4.82
C ALA A 92 14.01 4.01 3.95
N ILE A 93 13.99 4.16 2.61
CA ILE A 93 13.60 3.06 1.71
C ILE A 93 14.63 1.94 1.74
N THR A 94 14.15 0.72 1.55
CA THR A 94 15.01 -0.47 1.46
C THR A 94 15.93 -0.38 0.24
N PRO A 95 17.14 -1.00 0.28
CA PRO A 95 17.98 -1.16 -0.91
C PRO A 95 17.24 -1.84 -2.07
N ALA A 96 16.39 -2.83 -1.76
CA ALA A 96 15.56 -3.51 -2.76
C ALA A 96 14.62 -2.55 -3.49
N LYS A 97 13.97 -1.63 -2.76
CA LYS A 97 13.11 -0.61 -3.36
C LYS A 97 13.90 0.46 -4.11
N ALA A 98 15.06 0.88 -3.58
CA ALA A 98 15.94 1.83 -4.26
C ALA A 98 16.40 1.30 -5.63
N ASP A 99 16.84 0.03 -5.69
CA ASP A 99 17.25 -0.64 -6.93
C ASP A 99 16.09 -0.68 -7.95
N GLU A 100 14.89 -1.05 -7.51
CA GLU A 100 13.71 -1.10 -8.39
C GLU A 100 13.32 0.30 -8.89
N GLN A 101 13.37 1.31 -8.02
CA GLN A 101 13.10 2.69 -8.39
C GLN A 101 14.12 3.20 -9.40
N GLN A 102 15.40 2.90 -9.23
CA GLN A 102 16.45 3.25 -10.18
C GLN A 102 16.22 2.58 -11.55
N ARG A 103 15.86 1.29 -11.57
CA ARG A 103 15.53 0.56 -12.79
C ARG A 103 14.35 1.19 -13.54
N ARG A 104 13.30 1.61 -12.82
CA ARG A 104 12.14 2.30 -13.39
C ARG A 104 12.51 3.64 -14.00
N ASP A 105 13.36 4.39 -13.32
CA ASP A 105 13.79 5.70 -13.80
C ASP A 105 14.61 5.56 -15.08
N GLN A 106 15.52 4.58 -15.15
CA GLN A 106 16.28 4.27 -16.36
C GLN A 106 15.35 3.91 -17.53
N LEU A 107 14.36 3.04 -17.28
CA LEU A 107 13.37 2.67 -18.30
C LEU A 107 12.49 3.83 -18.74
N ARG A 108 12.17 4.76 -17.82
CA ARG A 108 11.40 5.96 -18.13
C ARG A 108 12.23 6.93 -18.95
N GLN A 109 13.47 7.21 -18.55
CA GLN A 109 14.40 8.08 -19.29
C GLN A 109 14.61 7.58 -20.72
N ALA A 110 14.76 6.27 -20.92
CA ALA A 110 14.87 5.68 -22.25
C ALA A 110 13.63 5.90 -23.16
N ARG A 111 12.48 6.31 -22.60
CA ARG A 111 11.23 6.57 -23.33
C ARG A 111 10.91 8.05 -23.50
N VAL A 112 11.62 8.95 -22.82
CA VAL A 112 11.38 10.40 -22.94
C VAL A 112 12.09 10.91 -24.20
N PRO A 113 11.37 11.53 -25.16
CA PRO A 113 12.00 12.18 -26.30
C PRO A 113 12.98 13.25 -25.84
N LEU A 114 14.19 13.27 -26.39
CA LEU A 114 15.15 14.35 -26.16
C LEU A 114 14.64 15.60 -26.88
N CYS A 115 14.23 16.62 -26.11
CA CYS A 115 13.91 17.95 -26.63
C CYS A 115 15.14 18.87 -26.52
N SER A 116 15.20 19.96 -27.30
CA SER A 116 16.31 20.93 -27.19
C SER A 116 16.33 21.58 -25.80
N GLU A 117 17.52 21.97 -25.35
CA GLU A 117 17.80 22.55 -24.04
C GLU A 117 17.03 23.87 -23.79
N ASP A 118 16.51 24.49 -24.85
CA ASP A 118 15.90 25.83 -24.85
C ASP A 118 14.43 25.87 -24.41
N LEU A 119 13.80 24.72 -24.12
CA LEU A 119 12.37 24.59 -23.78
C LEU A 119 12.10 24.30 -22.30
N VAL A 120 13.12 24.29 -21.43
CA VAL A 120 12.96 23.84 -20.04
C VAL A 120 12.68 25.01 -19.11
N ALA A 121 11.47 25.04 -18.53
CA ALA A 121 11.16 25.91 -17.40
C ALA A 121 11.94 25.48 -16.14
N THR A 122 13.14 26.04 -16.01
CA THR A 122 13.87 26.60 -14.85
C THR A 122 13.99 25.90 -13.49
N ILE A 123 13.24 24.86 -13.12
CA ILE A 123 13.45 24.18 -11.82
C ILE A 123 13.51 22.66 -12.00
N PHE A 124 14.68 22.07 -11.79
CA PHE A 124 14.95 20.64 -11.97
C PHE A 124 15.59 19.98 -10.73
N ASP A 125 15.87 20.75 -9.68
CA ASP A 125 16.49 20.28 -8.44
C ASP A 125 15.66 20.67 -7.21
N ASP A 126 16.25 20.47 -6.04
CA ASP A 126 15.62 20.67 -4.74
C ASP A 126 15.84 22.10 -4.18
N ASP A 127 16.38 23.04 -4.97
CA ASP A 127 16.82 24.36 -4.53
C ASP A 127 15.89 25.48 -5.00
N TYR A 128 14.64 25.49 -4.52
CA TYR A 128 13.63 26.51 -4.86
C TYR A 128 12.69 26.85 -3.69
N HIS A 129 12.23 28.08 -3.60
CA HIS A 129 11.27 28.53 -2.60
C HIS A 129 9.81 28.43 -3.07
N THR A 130 8.85 28.57 -2.14
CA THR A 130 7.43 28.56 -2.52
C THR A 130 7.11 29.71 -3.47
N ASN A 131 7.78 30.86 -3.36
CA ASN A 131 7.60 31.98 -4.28
C ASN A 131 7.95 31.62 -5.73
N ASP A 132 8.93 30.72 -5.96
CA ASP A 132 9.27 30.25 -7.29
C ASP A 132 8.16 29.36 -7.88
N LEU A 133 7.41 28.66 -7.02
CA LEU A 133 6.22 27.89 -7.42
C LEU A 133 5.02 28.78 -7.78
N LEU A 134 5.02 30.02 -7.29
CA LEU A 134 3.97 31.01 -7.52
C LEU A 134 4.27 31.96 -8.68
N ALA A 135 5.50 31.92 -9.22
CA ALA A 135 5.91 32.76 -10.33
C ALA A 135 5.14 32.42 -11.62
N ASP A 136 4.82 33.46 -12.40
CA ASP A 136 4.20 33.30 -13.71
C ASP A 136 5.07 32.44 -14.62
N GLY A 137 4.47 31.41 -15.24
CA GLY A 137 5.15 30.47 -16.13
C GLY A 137 5.84 29.29 -15.43
N CYS A 138 5.77 29.19 -14.10
CA CYS A 138 6.27 28.00 -13.38
C CYS A 138 5.41 26.77 -13.70
N ASN A 139 6.05 25.72 -14.21
CA ASN A 139 5.41 24.44 -14.53
C ASN A 139 5.69 23.41 -13.44
N ALA A 140 4.84 23.38 -12.42
CA ALA A 140 4.91 22.47 -11.28
C ALA A 140 4.84 20.98 -11.69
N LYS A 141 4.29 20.65 -12.86
CA LYS A 141 4.31 19.29 -13.38
C LYS A 141 5.73 18.80 -13.65
N LEU A 142 6.64 19.68 -14.09
CA LEU A 142 8.04 19.29 -14.28
C LEU A 142 8.67 18.83 -12.97
N LEU A 143 8.38 19.52 -11.85
CA LEU A 143 8.84 19.12 -10.51
C LEU A 143 8.35 17.72 -10.10
N MET A 144 7.11 17.38 -10.47
CA MET A 144 6.58 16.03 -10.25
C MET A 144 7.34 14.97 -11.05
N GLU A 145 7.84 15.31 -12.23
CA GLU A 145 8.60 14.42 -13.10
C GLU A 145 10.06 14.24 -12.62
N PHE A 146 10.65 15.26 -11.99
CA PHE A 146 12.01 15.21 -11.43
C PHE A 146 12.03 14.67 -9.99
N ARG A 147 12.53 13.43 -9.82
CA ARG A 147 12.57 12.73 -8.51
C ARG A 147 13.28 13.52 -7.40
N LYS A 148 14.32 14.30 -7.71
CA LYS A 148 15.06 15.10 -6.73
C LYS A 148 14.25 16.29 -6.20
N ALA A 149 13.48 16.95 -7.06
CA ALA A 149 12.66 18.12 -6.72
C ALA A 149 11.33 17.74 -6.04
N ARG A 150 10.84 16.53 -6.32
CA ARG A 150 9.53 16.03 -5.89
C ARG A 150 9.28 16.09 -4.38
N PRO A 151 10.20 15.68 -3.48
CA PRO A 151 9.93 15.70 -2.05
C PRO A 151 9.63 17.11 -1.52
N ARG A 152 10.41 18.12 -1.92
CA ARG A 152 10.15 19.51 -1.53
C ARG A 152 8.86 20.06 -2.10
N PHE A 153 8.47 19.61 -3.29
CA PHE A 153 7.21 19.99 -3.89
C PHE A 153 6.04 19.42 -3.09
N TYR A 154 6.14 18.14 -2.68
CA TYR A 154 5.17 17.50 -1.80
C TYR A 154 5.09 18.25 -0.48
N ASP A 155 6.24 18.59 0.11
CA ASP A 155 6.33 19.33 1.36
C ASP A 155 5.62 20.70 1.24
N ALA A 156 5.87 21.46 0.17
CA ALA A 156 5.23 22.75 -0.10
C ALA A 156 3.72 22.65 -0.26
N VAL A 157 3.24 21.65 -1.02
CA VAL A 157 1.82 21.39 -1.23
C VAL A 157 1.13 21.03 0.07
N CYS A 158 1.73 20.15 0.90
CA CYS A 158 1.15 19.74 2.17
C CYS A 158 1.08 20.90 3.18
N THR A 159 2.12 21.73 3.27
CA THR A 159 2.10 22.94 4.10
C THR A 159 1.01 23.91 3.66
N ALA A 160 0.82 24.11 2.35
CA ALA A 160 -0.26 24.95 1.82
C ALA A 160 -1.64 24.36 2.10
N LEU A 161 -1.82 23.04 1.96
CA LEU A 161 -3.06 22.34 2.28
C LEU A 161 -3.41 22.46 3.76
N LEU A 162 -2.45 22.22 4.66
CA LEU A 162 -2.70 22.32 6.09
C LEU A 162 -3.11 23.73 6.49
N ARG A 163 -2.44 24.75 5.94
CA ARG A 163 -2.82 26.17 6.16
C ARG A 163 -4.26 26.44 5.70
N LYS A 164 -4.58 26.07 4.46
CA LYS A 164 -5.94 26.21 3.89
C LYS A 164 -7.00 25.57 4.79
N PHE A 165 -6.76 24.35 5.27
CA PHE A 165 -7.71 23.65 6.12
C PHE A 165 -7.84 24.25 7.51
N ARG A 166 -6.75 24.76 8.10
CA ARG A 166 -6.82 25.52 9.36
C ARG A 166 -7.64 26.81 9.23
N ASP A 167 -7.54 27.48 8.07
CA ASP A 167 -8.26 28.74 7.83
C ASP A 167 -9.76 28.51 7.53
N GLU A 168 -10.09 27.41 6.83
CA GLU A 168 -11.47 27.13 6.37
C GLU A 168 -12.30 26.35 7.38
N MET A 169 -11.68 25.51 8.22
CA MET A 169 -12.40 24.67 9.17
C MET A 169 -12.53 25.36 10.52
N THR A 170 -13.60 26.15 10.66
CA THR A 170 -14.05 26.72 11.93
C THR A 170 -15.17 25.86 12.53
N GLY A 171 -15.08 25.49 13.81
CA GLY A 171 -16.14 24.78 14.53
C GLY A 171 -15.67 23.76 15.58
N ASP A 172 -16.57 23.40 16.50
CA ASP A 172 -16.34 22.57 17.70
C ASP A 172 -16.25 21.04 17.44
N GLY A 173 -16.04 20.62 16.19
CA GLY A 173 -15.93 19.21 15.84
C GLY A 173 -14.52 18.68 16.10
N ALA A 174 -14.38 17.52 16.74
CA ALA A 174 -13.10 16.82 16.77
C ALA A 174 -12.69 16.47 15.33
N TRP A 175 -11.60 17.08 14.85
CA TRP A 175 -10.98 16.72 13.59
C TRP A 175 -9.47 16.92 13.64
N SER A 176 -8.75 16.13 12.84
CA SER A 176 -7.33 16.37 12.61
C SER A 176 -6.91 15.97 11.20
N LEU A 177 -6.06 16.79 10.59
CA LEU A 177 -5.36 16.47 9.34
C LEU A 177 -3.86 16.38 9.62
N THR A 178 -3.29 15.22 9.32
CA THR A 178 -1.89 14.91 9.59
C THR A 178 -1.22 14.40 8.31
N PHE A 179 -0.02 14.88 8.04
CA PHE A 179 0.85 14.38 6.97
C PHE A 179 2.10 13.73 7.59
N ASP A 180 2.32 12.46 7.29
CA ASP A 180 3.48 11.68 7.72
C ASP A 180 4.53 11.60 6.61
N GLY A 181 5.77 11.96 6.94
CA GLY A 181 6.88 11.94 6.02
C GLY A 181 7.04 13.24 5.26
N VAL A 182 6.59 14.36 5.83
CA VAL A 182 6.65 15.72 5.25
C VAL A 182 7.59 16.61 6.05
N ASP A 183 8.38 17.43 5.37
CA ASP A 183 9.18 18.49 6.00
C ASP A 183 8.31 19.71 6.28
N ARG A 184 8.15 20.07 7.55
CA ARG A 184 7.30 21.20 7.99
C ARG A 184 7.71 22.55 7.41
N ARG A 185 8.97 22.70 7.00
CA ARG A 185 9.44 23.93 6.34
C ARG A 185 8.86 24.07 4.93
N GLY A 186 8.37 22.99 4.32
CA GLY A 186 7.77 23.03 2.99
C GLY A 186 8.76 23.53 1.94
N GLY A 187 8.27 24.39 1.04
CA GLY A 187 9.10 25.12 0.08
C GLY A 187 10.04 26.13 0.73
N GLU A 188 9.85 26.49 2.01
CA GLU A 188 10.68 27.47 2.73
C GLU A 188 11.93 26.87 3.35
N ARG A 189 12.22 25.57 3.13
CA ARG A 189 13.51 24.98 3.53
C ARG A 189 14.67 25.81 2.97
N GLY A 190 15.73 26.06 3.75
CA GLY A 190 16.90 26.78 3.22
C GLY A 190 17.52 26.05 2.03
N ILE A 191 18.03 26.79 1.04
CA ILE A 191 18.79 26.21 -0.08
C ILE A 191 19.99 25.42 0.47
N GLY A 192 20.22 24.22 -0.06
CA GLY A 192 21.26 23.30 0.43
C GLY A 192 21.03 22.73 1.83
N VAL A 193 19.94 23.08 2.53
CA VAL A 193 19.60 22.51 3.84
C VAL A 193 18.97 21.13 3.63
N PRO A 194 19.47 20.07 4.32
CA PRO A 194 18.90 18.75 4.18
C PRO A 194 17.42 18.69 4.56
N ARG A 195 16.64 17.95 3.77
CA ARG A 195 15.26 17.60 4.12
C ARG A 195 15.17 16.86 5.45
N GLU A 196 14.26 17.29 6.30
CA GLU A 196 13.91 16.66 7.58
C GLU A 196 12.49 16.12 7.48
N ALA A 197 12.36 14.86 7.06
CA ALA A 197 11.06 14.20 7.01
C ALA A 197 10.51 14.06 8.43
N GLY A 198 9.27 14.52 8.65
CA GLY A 198 8.64 14.47 9.96
C GLY A 198 7.12 14.37 9.86
N ILE A 199 6.46 14.76 10.95
CA ILE A 199 5.01 14.85 11.03
C ILE A 199 4.61 16.32 10.95
N LEU A 200 3.63 16.61 10.10
CA LEU A 200 3.01 17.92 9.93
C LEU A 200 1.51 17.77 10.22
N SER A 201 1.01 18.29 11.34
CA SER A 201 -0.38 18.06 11.77
C SER A 201 -1.12 19.34 12.16
N SER A 202 -2.45 19.29 12.10
CA SER A 202 -3.31 20.29 12.76
C SER A 202 -3.31 20.14 14.29
N ASP A 203 -2.92 18.98 14.81
CA ASP A 203 -2.78 18.67 16.25
C ASP A 203 -1.41 18.00 16.52
N ASP A 204 -0.35 18.79 16.42
CA ASP A 204 1.03 18.31 16.57
C ASP A 204 1.28 17.71 17.98
N ALA A 205 0.60 18.20 19.01
CA ALA A 205 0.81 17.75 20.39
C ALA A 205 0.46 16.26 20.57
N PHE A 206 -0.55 15.77 19.86
CA PHE A 206 -0.96 14.38 19.88
C PHE A 206 -0.28 13.54 18.78
N TRP A 207 -0.31 14.00 17.53
CA TRP A 207 0.11 13.17 16.39
C TRP A 207 1.63 13.01 16.30
N GLN A 208 2.41 14.02 16.70
CA GLN A 208 3.87 13.93 16.62
C GLN A 208 4.40 12.82 17.54
N PRO A 209 4.07 12.75 18.85
CA PRO A 209 4.50 11.62 19.68
C PRO A 209 3.98 10.27 19.19
N LEU A 210 2.72 10.20 18.76
CA LEU A 210 2.10 8.94 18.32
C LEU A 210 2.80 8.32 17.11
N LEU A 211 3.14 9.14 16.11
CA LEU A 211 3.72 8.68 14.84
C LEU A 211 5.25 8.78 14.78
N THR A 212 5.90 9.25 15.85
CA THR A 212 7.37 9.19 15.93
C THR A 212 7.82 7.74 16.12
N ARG A 213 8.79 7.31 15.30
CA ARG A 213 9.26 5.93 15.25
C ARG A 213 10.71 5.83 15.67
N CYS A 214 11.06 4.79 16.42
CA CYS A 214 12.46 4.47 16.72
C CYS A 214 13.21 4.04 15.47
N GLU A 215 12.55 3.28 14.59
CA GLU A 215 13.05 2.92 13.27
C GLU A 215 12.17 3.57 12.21
N PRO A 216 12.73 4.38 11.30
CA PRO A 216 11.95 5.02 10.25
C PRO A 216 11.45 3.99 9.24
N ILE A 217 10.22 4.17 8.77
CA ILE A 217 9.60 3.36 7.71
C ILE A 217 9.71 4.14 6.40
N GLY A 218 10.36 3.56 5.39
CA GLY A 218 10.56 4.22 4.11
C GLY A 218 9.36 4.20 3.16
N GLU A 219 8.53 3.16 3.21
CA GLU A 219 7.48 2.92 2.21
C GLU A 219 6.08 3.25 2.76
N GLY A 220 5.27 3.93 1.94
CA GLY A 220 3.95 4.43 2.32
C GLY A 220 2.94 3.32 2.60
N ASP A 221 2.98 2.21 1.86
CA ASP A 221 2.11 1.04 2.07
C ASP A 221 2.29 0.44 3.48
N LEU A 222 3.52 0.35 3.98
CA LEU A 222 3.78 -0.08 5.36
C LEU A 222 3.34 0.96 6.39
N LYS A 223 3.51 2.25 6.08
CA LYS A 223 3.03 3.34 6.95
C LYS A 223 1.52 3.35 7.07
N LEU A 224 0.78 3.04 6.01
CA LEU A 224 -0.69 2.93 6.05
C LEU A 224 -1.13 2.02 7.20
N THR A 225 -0.57 0.81 7.24
CA THR A 225 -0.87 -0.17 8.28
C THR A 225 -0.31 0.26 9.65
N ASP A 226 0.94 0.74 9.74
CA ASP A 226 1.54 1.18 11.02
C ASP A 226 0.70 2.29 11.70
N VAL A 227 0.17 3.23 10.92
CA VAL A 227 -0.74 4.26 11.43
C VAL A 227 -2.00 3.64 12.03
N THR A 228 -2.64 2.69 11.32
CA THR A 228 -3.86 2.03 11.86
C THR A 228 -3.59 1.31 13.17
N GLN A 229 -2.44 0.62 13.30
CA GLN A 229 -2.04 -0.07 14.53
C GLN A 229 -1.83 0.92 15.69
N ARG A 230 -1.11 2.02 15.45
CA ARG A 230 -0.84 3.03 16.50
C ARG A 230 -2.11 3.72 16.95
N VAL A 231 -3.01 4.03 16.02
CA VAL A 231 -4.31 4.63 16.35
C VAL A 231 -5.19 3.64 17.10
N HIS A 232 -5.19 2.36 16.73
CA HIS A 232 -5.87 1.30 17.50
C HIS A 232 -5.41 1.30 18.96
N ASP A 233 -4.10 1.23 19.19
CA ASP A 233 -3.54 1.20 20.55
C ASP A 233 -3.89 2.49 21.34
N ALA A 234 -3.81 3.66 20.69
CA ALA A 234 -4.14 4.94 21.31
C ALA A 234 -5.64 5.11 21.58
N SER A 235 -6.52 4.61 20.70
CA SER A 235 -7.97 4.75 20.79
C SER A 235 -8.57 4.12 22.05
N ARG A 236 -7.82 3.20 22.65
CA ARG A 236 -8.17 2.49 23.88
C ARG A 236 -7.88 3.28 25.15
N ILE A 237 -7.09 4.34 25.05
CA ILE A 237 -6.74 5.20 26.18
C ILE A 237 -7.75 6.33 26.27
N GLU A 238 -8.55 6.32 27.34
CA GLU A 238 -9.53 7.38 27.62
C GLU A 238 -8.86 8.75 27.66
N GLY A 239 -9.51 9.75 27.06
CA GLY A 239 -9.00 11.12 27.00
C GLY A 239 -8.00 11.39 25.89
N THR A 240 -7.61 10.40 25.08
CA THR A 240 -6.86 10.68 23.85
C THR A 240 -7.78 11.25 22.76
N PRO A 241 -7.27 12.11 21.85
CA PRO A 241 -8.04 12.65 20.74
C PRO A 241 -8.68 11.62 19.81
N VAL A 242 -8.13 10.39 19.74
CA VAL A 242 -8.62 9.28 18.91
C VAL A 242 -9.39 8.23 19.72
N HIS A 243 -9.76 8.55 20.96
CA HIS A 243 -10.50 7.63 21.81
C HIS A 243 -11.83 7.20 21.15
N GLY A 244 -12.07 5.89 21.10
CA GLY A 244 -13.29 5.34 20.50
C GLY A 244 -13.30 5.31 18.96
N VAL A 245 -12.16 5.52 18.29
CA VAL A 245 -12.03 5.16 16.86
C VAL A 245 -12.19 3.65 16.71
N LEU A 246 -13.11 3.25 15.82
CA LEU A 246 -13.44 1.83 15.54
C LEU A 246 -13.16 1.46 14.09
N LEU A 247 -13.33 2.39 13.14
CA LEU A 247 -13.21 2.12 11.71
C LEU A 247 -11.97 2.78 11.11
N ASN A 248 -11.11 1.96 10.51
CA ASN A 248 -9.94 2.35 9.74
C ASN A 248 -10.25 2.23 8.23
N LEU A 249 -10.33 3.38 7.54
CA LEU A 249 -10.45 3.46 6.09
C LEU A 249 -9.05 3.59 5.48
N VAL A 250 -8.48 2.50 4.96
CA VAL A 250 -7.18 2.51 4.29
C VAL A 250 -7.39 2.76 2.80
N THR A 251 -6.93 3.90 2.28
CA THR A 251 -7.20 4.31 0.89
C THR A 251 -5.95 4.34 0.04
N THR A 252 -5.95 3.58 -1.05
CA THR A 252 -4.87 3.55 -2.04
C THR A 252 -5.40 3.18 -3.44
N ILE A 253 -4.52 2.99 -4.41
CA ILE A 253 -4.79 2.31 -5.69
C ILE A 253 -3.94 1.05 -5.87
N ASP A 254 -2.96 0.83 -5.00
CA ASP A 254 -2.05 -0.30 -5.12
C ASP A 254 -2.71 -1.58 -4.59
N THR A 255 -2.74 -2.60 -5.44
CA THR A 255 -3.46 -3.85 -5.17
C THR A 255 -2.71 -4.79 -4.24
N ASP A 256 -1.43 -4.55 -4.00
CA ASP A 256 -0.62 -5.28 -3.02
C ASP A 256 -1.18 -5.10 -1.60
N SER A 257 -1.88 -3.98 -1.34
CA SER A 257 -2.56 -3.70 -0.08
C SER A 257 -3.62 -4.73 0.29
N PHE A 258 -4.19 -5.49 -0.66
CA PHE A 258 -5.08 -6.61 -0.30
C PHE A 258 -4.40 -7.62 0.60
N VAL A 259 -3.19 -8.04 0.24
CA VAL A 259 -2.51 -9.09 1.01
C VAL A 259 -1.78 -8.53 2.22
N ILE A 260 -1.29 -7.29 2.14
CA ILE A 260 -0.77 -6.58 3.31
C ILE A 260 -1.88 -6.54 4.36
N GLU A 261 -3.04 -5.96 4.07
CA GLU A 261 -4.11 -5.84 5.06
C GLU A 261 -4.70 -7.19 5.48
N LEU A 262 -4.69 -8.21 4.61
CA LEU A 262 -5.14 -9.56 4.98
C LEU A 262 -4.20 -10.22 5.99
N LEU A 263 -2.88 -10.06 5.82
CA LEU A 263 -1.88 -10.52 6.77
C LEU A 263 -1.99 -9.79 8.11
N GLN A 264 -2.39 -8.52 8.08
CA GLN A 264 -2.55 -7.67 9.26
C GLN A 264 -3.86 -7.97 9.98
N GLN A 265 -4.96 -8.20 9.25
CA GLN A 265 -6.21 -8.71 9.83
C GLN A 265 -5.96 -10.03 10.57
N ASN A 266 -5.17 -10.94 9.99
CA ASN A 266 -4.81 -12.17 10.68
C ASN A 266 -3.99 -11.97 11.96
N ARG A 267 -3.25 -10.86 12.09
CA ARG A 267 -2.60 -10.48 13.36
C ARG A 267 -3.62 -9.93 14.35
N ARG A 268 -4.54 -9.08 13.89
CA ARG A 268 -5.64 -8.50 14.69
C ARG A 268 -6.49 -9.61 15.32
N GLU A 269 -6.91 -10.61 14.54
CA GLU A 269 -7.70 -11.76 15.01
C GLU A 269 -7.02 -12.62 16.09
N ARG A 270 -5.70 -12.52 16.22
CA ARG A 270 -4.91 -13.26 17.22
C ARG A 270 -4.69 -12.48 18.49
N ARG A 271 -5.06 -11.20 18.54
CA ARG A 271 -5.07 -10.45 19.78
C ARG A 271 -6.18 -11.00 20.69
N THR A 272 -5.87 -11.09 21.97
CA THR A 272 -6.71 -11.81 22.94
C THR A 272 -7.61 -10.89 23.76
N GLU A 273 -7.39 -9.57 23.67
CA GLU A 273 -8.10 -8.61 24.50
C GLU A 273 -9.47 -8.30 23.89
N GLU A 274 -10.52 -8.27 24.71
CA GLU A 274 -11.89 -8.13 24.22
C GLU A 274 -12.14 -6.80 23.49
N ALA A 275 -11.45 -5.74 23.94
CA ALA A 275 -11.47 -4.43 23.30
C ALA A 275 -10.87 -4.43 21.87
N ASP A 276 -10.11 -5.46 21.48
CA ASP A 276 -9.55 -5.56 20.13
C ASP A 276 -10.58 -6.08 19.10
N ARG A 277 -11.76 -6.54 19.54
CA ARG A 277 -12.78 -7.14 18.67
C ARG A 277 -13.62 -6.15 17.89
N ASP A 278 -13.62 -4.89 18.30
CA ASP A 278 -14.43 -3.84 17.68
C ASP A 278 -13.66 -3.04 16.61
N GLU A 279 -12.38 -3.36 16.36
CA GLU A 279 -11.58 -2.75 15.30
C GLU A 279 -12.01 -3.26 13.92
N LEU A 280 -12.49 -2.35 13.07
CA LEU A 280 -12.89 -2.61 11.70
C LEU A 280 -11.91 -1.98 10.72
N THR A 281 -11.47 -2.72 9.71
CA THR A 281 -10.60 -2.20 8.64
C THR A 281 -11.25 -2.42 7.29
N VAL A 282 -11.41 -1.33 6.53
CA VAL A 282 -11.90 -1.38 5.15
C VAL A 282 -10.84 -0.82 4.21
N LEU A 283 -10.35 -1.68 3.31
CA LEU A 283 -9.45 -1.27 2.23
C LEU A 283 -10.27 -0.64 1.10
N CYS A 284 -10.00 0.62 0.81
CA CYS A 284 -10.70 1.42 -0.18
C CYS A 284 -9.78 1.66 -1.40
N LEU A 285 -10.00 0.91 -2.48
CA LEU A 285 -9.28 1.12 -3.73
C LEU A 285 -9.98 2.18 -4.59
N LYS A 286 -9.29 3.28 -4.86
CA LYS A 286 -9.83 4.36 -5.71
C LYS A 286 -9.80 3.98 -7.19
N GLU A 287 -10.97 3.75 -7.77
CA GLU A 287 -11.13 3.47 -9.20
C GLU A 287 -11.24 4.77 -9.99
N ARG A 288 -10.38 4.92 -10.99
CA ARG A 288 -10.48 6.04 -11.94
C ARG A 288 -11.70 5.84 -12.84
N ALA A 289 -12.32 6.94 -13.23
CA ALA A 289 -13.31 6.93 -14.30
C ALA A 289 -12.70 6.33 -15.58
N ARG A 290 -13.45 5.47 -16.26
CA ARG A 290 -13.00 4.80 -17.50
C ARG A 290 -14.09 4.87 -18.55
N LYS A 291 -13.72 5.26 -19.77
CA LYS A 291 -14.55 5.03 -20.96
C LYS A 291 -14.33 3.58 -21.40
N ARG A 292 -15.38 2.76 -21.41
CA ARG A 292 -15.26 1.39 -21.95
C ARG A 292 -15.05 1.46 -23.46
N ARG A 293 -14.18 0.59 -23.99
CA ARG A 293 -13.84 0.58 -25.42
C ARG A 293 -15.06 0.07 -26.20
N GLY A 294 -15.73 0.94 -26.94
CA GLY A 294 -16.91 0.60 -27.76
C GLY A 294 -18.27 0.92 -27.13
N ASP A 295 -18.31 1.43 -25.90
CA ASP A 295 -19.53 1.92 -25.24
C ASP A 295 -19.44 3.44 -25.03
N ASP A 296 -20.57 4.14 -25.17
CA ASP A 296 -20.70 5.56 -24.79
C ASP A 296 -20.79 5.77 -23.27
N PHE A 297 -20.83 4.67 -22.49
CA PHE A 297 -20.88 4.72 -21.04
C PHE A 297 -19.49 4.99 -20.44
N VAL A 298 -19.38 6.12 -19.74
CA VAL A 298 -18.27 6.42 -18.83
C VAL A 298 -18.66 5.86 -17.46
N THR A 299 -17.86 4.96 -16.91
CA THR A 299 -18.02 4.59 -15.50
C THR A 299 -17.45 5.74 -14.65
N ASP A 300 -18.25 6.27 -13.73
CA ASP A 300 -17.80 7.29 -12.79
C ASP A 300 -16.64 6.78 -11.92
N ALA A 301 -15.85 7.73 -11.40
CA ALA A 301 -14.89 7.42 -10.34
C ALA A 301 -15.66 6.92 -9.10
N HIS A 302 -15.12 5.89 -8.47
CA HIS A 302 -15.74 5.24 -7.31
C HIS A 302 -14.67 4.54 -6.49
N TYR A 303 -15.06 3.97 -5.36
CA TYR A 303 -14.22 3.13 -4.52
C TYR A 303 -14.68 1.68 -4.62
N THR A 304 -13.74 0.77 -4.83
CA THR A 304 -13.92 -0.64 -4.53
C THR A 304 -13.46 -0.85 -3.09
N CYS A 305 -14.42 -1.03 -2.19
CA CYS A 305 -14.19 -1.19 -0.76
C CYS A 305 -14.21 -2.68 -0.41
N CYS A 306 -13.24 -3.11 0.37
CA CYS A 306 -13.12 -4.47 0.85
C CYS A 306 -13.12 -4.47 2.37
N ASP A 307 -14.12 -5.13 2.96
CA ASP A 307 -14.11 -5.47 4.37
C ASP A 307 -13.05 -6.54 4.60
N MET A 308 -11.98 -6.17 5.31
CA MET A 308 -10.81 -7.03 5.47
C MET A 308 -11.07 -8.20 6.41
N GLN A 309 -12.01 -8.05 7.36
CA GLN A 309 -12.43 -9.15 8.23
C GLN A 309 -13.26 -10.16 7.42
N ALA A 310 -14.26 -9.68 6.66
CA ALA A 310 -15.05 -10.56 5.80
C ALA A 310 -14.18 -11.27 4.76
N LEU A 311 -13.22 -10.57 4.14
CA LEU A 311 -12.28 -11.19 3.20
C LEU A 311 -11.43 -12.26 3.88
N HIS A 312 -10.93 -11.99 5.09
CA HIS A 312 -10.15 -12.96 5.87
C HIS A 312 -10.95 -14.23 6.15
N GLU A 313 -12.17 -14.09 6.65
CA GLU A 313 -13.05 -15.23 6.93
C GLU A 313 -13.35 -16.04 5.66
N LEU A 314 -13.69 -15.39 4.55
CA LEU A 314 -13.99 -16.05 3.27
C LEU A 314 -12.77 -16.75 2.67
N VAL A 315 -11.58 -16.16 2.78
CA VAL A 315 -10.32 -16.77 2.32
C VAL A 315 -10.01 -18.01 3.16
N LEU A 316 -10.15 -17.94 4.48
CA LEU A 316 -9.91 -19.09 5.35
C LEU A 316 -10.96 -20.19 5.17
N ASP A 317 -12.23 -19.85 4.98
CA ASP A 317 -13.30 -20.80 4.64
C ASP A 317 -12.97 -21.48 3.30
N TYR A 318 -12.51 -20.73 2.30
CA TYR A 318 -12.04 -21.31 1.04
C TYR A 318 -10.83 -22.25 1.25
N PHE A 319 -9.86 -21.88 2.08
CA PHE A 319 -8.70 -22.71 2.38
C PHE A 319 -9.02 -23.99 3.12
N TYR A 320 -9.85 -23.95 4.16
CA TYR A 320 -10.09 -25.11 5.03
C TYR A 320 -11.41 -25.84 4.72
N GLY A 321 -12.32 -25.22 3.97
CA GLY A 321 -13.64 -25.75 3.63
C GLY A 321 -14.64 -25.71 4.77
N THR A 322 -14.38 -24.87 5.78
CA THR A 322 -15.26 -24.67 6.94
C THR A 322 -14.94 -23.33 7.59
N ARG A 323 -15.99 -22.68 8.14
CA ARG A 323 -15.87 -21.50 9.01
C ARG A 323 -15.49 -21.87 10.44
N HIS A 324 -15.75 -23.11 10.86
CA HIS A 324 -15.46 -23.58 12.21
C HIS A 324 -14.05 -24.18 12.29
N LEU A 325 -13.06 -23.29 12.37
CA LEU A 325 -11.64 -23.68 12.41
C LEU A 325 -11.27 -24.30 13.77
N THR A 326 -10.61 -25.45 13.72
CA THR A 326 -10.01 -26.07 14.92
C THR A 326 -8.84 -25.24 15.43
N ALA A 327 -8.42 -25.43 16.69
CA ALA A 327 -7.25 -24.74 17.25
C ALA A 327 -5.98 -24.97 16.40
N GLU A 328 -5.81 -26.18 15.86
CA GLU A 328 -4.71 -26.53 14.97
C GLU A 328 -4.78 -25.74 13.64
N MET A 329 -5.96 -25.61 13.04
CA MET A 329 -6.15 -24.81 11.83
C MET A 329 -5.87 -23.33 12.10
N LYS A 330 -6.36 -22.79 13.23
CA LYS A 330 -6.11 -21.41 13.65
C LYS A 330 -4.61 -21.13 13.80
N ALA A 331 -3.86 -22.04 14.43
CA ALA A 331 -2.41 -21.91 14.57
C ALA A 331 -1.67 -21.85 13.22
N ARG A 332 -2.25 -22.42 12.15
CA ARG A 332 -1.67 -22.48 10.81
C ARG A 332 -2.11 -21.37 9.85
N GLN A 333 -3.08 -20.54 10.23
CA GLN A 333 -3.54 -19.43 9.38
C GLN A 333 -2.40 -18.51 8.91
N PRO A 334 -1.42 -18.11 9.76
CA PRO A 334 -0.33 -17.23 9.30
C PRO A 334 0.46 -17.86 8.15
N ALA A 335 0.67 -19.17 8.20
CA ALA A 335 1.43 -19.90 7.20
C ALA A 335 0.68 -19.99 5.86
N ALA A 336 -0.63 -20.24 5.91
CA ALA A 336 -1.48 -20.28 4.71
C ALA A 336 -1.58 -18.91 4.03
N LEU A 337 -1.73 -17.85 4.81
CA LEU A 337 -1.77 -16.48 4.29
C LEU A 337 -0.39 -16.01 3.79
N ALA A 338 0.70 -16.44 4.40
CA ALA A 338 2.05 -16.22 3.88
C ALA A 338 2.26 -16.89 2.51
N LEU A 339 1.73 -18.11 2.32
CA LEU A 339 1.78 -18.76 1.01
C LEU A 339 0.89 -18.07 -0.03
N LEU A 340 -0.27 -17.54 0.39
CA LEU A 340 -1.12 -16.70 -0.46
C LEU A 340 -0.38 -15.43 -0.91
N ALA A 341 0.33 -14.77 0.01
CA ALA A 341 1.20 -13.64 -0.28
C ALA A 341 2.29 -14.01 -1.29
N ALA A 342 2.93 -15.16 -1.12
CA ALA A 342 3.93 -15.64 -2.07
C ALA A 342 3.34 -15.87 -3.47
N ALA A 343 2.14 -16.49 -3.55
CA ALA A 343 1.43 -16.69 -4.81
C ALA A 343 1.09 -15.36 -5.51
N LEU A 344 0.73 -14.33 -4.74
CA LEU A 344 0.49 -12.98 -5.25
C LEU A 344 1.76 -12.29 -5.73
N ALA A 345 2.86 -12.39 -4.97
CA ALA A 345 4.16 -11.85 -5.39
C ALA A 345 4.62 -12.45 -6.74
N PHE A 346 4.37 -13.75 -7.00
CA PHE A 346 4.66 -14.34 -8.31
C PHE A 346 3.83 -13.76 -9.46
N CYS A 347 2.61 -13.26 -9.20
CA CYS A 347 1.77 -12.61 -10.21
C CYS A 347 2.35 -11.28 -10.70
N GLY A 348 3.35 -10.73 -9.98
CA GLY A 348 3.96 -9.46 -10.28
C GLY A 348 3.72 -8.47 -9.15
N CYS A 349 4.80 -8.08 -8.50
CA CYS A 349 4.90 -6.90 -7.66
C CYS A 349 6.16 -6.12 -8.08
N ASP A 350 6.52 -5.10 -7.31
CA ASP A 350 7.73 -4.30 -7.54
C ASP A 350 9.02 -5.13 -7.53
N PHE A 351 9.05 -6.24 -6.80
CA PHE A 351 10.29 -6.97 -6.49
C PHE A 351 10.46 -8.28 -7.27
N VAL A 352 9.35 -8.91 -7.67
CA VAL A 352 9.32 -10.18 -8.39
C VAL A 352 8.20 -10.19 -9.41
N GLU A 353 8.47 -10.78 -10.59
CA GLU A 353 7.45 -11.07 -11.59
C GLU A 353 7.77 -12.41 -12.28
N VAL A 354 6.77 -13.28 -12.38
CA VAL A 354 6.83 -14.48 -13.23
C VAL A 354 5.95 -14.24 -14.45
N LYS A 355 6.57 -14.08 -15.62
CA LYS A 355 5.86 -13.70 -16.85
C LYS A 355 4.71 -14.67 -17.17
N GLY A 356 3.50 -14.11 -17.27
CA GLY A 356 2.28 -14.84 -17.61
C GLY A 356 1.71 -15.67 -16.47
N TYR A 357 2.25 -15.55 -15.25
CA TYR A 357 1.69 -16.18 -14.06
C TYR A 357 0.25 -15.72 -13.82
N ARG A 358 -0.59 -16.62 -13.32
CA ARG A 358 -2.05 -16.42 -13.23
C ARG A 358 -2.56 -16.78 -11.84
N PHE A 359 -3.11 -15.79 -11.15
CA PHE A 359 -3.56 -15.96 -9.78
C PHE A 359 -4.75 -16.92 -9.66
N ASP A 360 -5.65 -16.92 -10.64
CA ASP A 360 -6.80 -17.82 -10.70
C ASP A 360 -6.39 -19.31 -10.74
N LEU A 361 -5.19 -19.60 -11.24
CA LEU A 361 -4.62 -20.95 -11.28
C LEU A 361 -3.75 -21.25 -10.05
N ALA A 362 -3.14 -20.24 -9.45
CA ALA A 362 -2.31 -20.37 -8.25
C ALA A 362 -3.15 -20.55 -6.98
N LEU A 363 -4.25 -19.82 -6.84
CA LEU A 363 -5.09 -19.83 -5.64
C LEU A 363 -5.63 -21.24 -5.27
N PRO A 364 -6.09 -22.08 -6.22
CA PRO A 364 -6.43 -23.48 -5.93
C PRO A 364 -5.26 -24.32 -5.40
N VAL A 365 -4.02 -24.03 -5.81
CA VAL A 365 -2.82 -24.72 -5.33
C VAL A 365 -2.51 -24.34 -3.89
N VAL A 366 -2.64 -23.04 -3.54
CA VAL A 366 -2.52 -22.56 -2.15
C VAL A 366 -3.52 -23.31 -1.26
N ARG A 367 -4.79 -23.38 -1.68
CA ARG A 367 -5.83 -24.13 -0.97
C ARG A 367 -5.47 -25.61 -0.82
N LEU A 368 -5.01 -26.26 -1.88
CA LEU A 368 -4.64 -27.68 -1.84
C LEU A 368 -3.52 -27.93 -0.82
N MET A 369 -2.48 -27.10 -0.81
CA MET A 369 -1.39 -27.21 0.16
C MET A 369 -1.86 -26.96 1.58
N ALA A 370 -2.70 -25.94 1.81
CA ALA A 370 -3.27 -25.65 3.13
C ALA A 370 -4.04 -26.85 3.72
N ARG A 371 -4.72 -27.63 2.87
CA ARG A 371 -5.49 -28.82 3.30
C ARG A 371 -4.66 -30.09 3.43
N THR A 372 -3.73 -30.31 2.51
CA THR A 372 -3.10 -31.64 2.32
C THR A 372 -1.65 -31.71 2.80
N ARG A 373 -0.97 -30.56 2.96
CA ARG A 373 0.44 -30.50 3.35
C ARG A 373 0.69 -29.49 4.47
N PRO A 374 -0.02 -29.61 5.62
CA PRO A 374 0.12 -28.66 6.72
C PRO A 374 1.57 -28.54 7.24
N LYS A 375 2.31 -29.64 7.30
CA LYS A 375 3.71 -29.66 7.78
C LYS A 375 4.66 -28.88 6.87
N ASP A 376 4.46 -28.97 5.56
CA ASP A 376 5.24 -28.19 4.59
C ASP A 376 4.91 -26.70 4.74
N LEU A 377 3.65 -26.39 5.04
CA LEU A 377 3.18 -25.03 5.23
C LEU A 377 3.70 -24.40 6.53
N ASP A 378 3.81 -25.15 7.63
CA ASP A 378 4.29 -24.64 8.93
C ASP A 378 5.64 -23.88 8.80
N ALA A 379 6.48 -24.27 7.85
CA ALA A 379 7.72 -23.59 7.51
C ALA A 379 7.53 -22.13 7.02
N MET A 380 6.42 -21.83 6.36
CA MET A 380 6.09 -20.47 5.91
C MET A 380 5.77 -19.52 7.07
N ALA A 381 5.21 -20.01 8.18
CA ALA A 381 4.99 -19.15 9.35
C ALA A 381 6.32 -18.69 9.98
N ARG A 382 7.38 -19.51 9.89
CA ARG A 382 8.71 -19.19 10.38
C ARG A 382 9.44 -18.14 9.53
N LEU A 383 8.89 -17.76 8.38
CA LEU A 383 9.43 -16.68 7.56
C LEU A 383 9.45 -15.33 8.30
N PHE A 384 8.61 -15.20 9.32
CA PHE A 384 8.48 -14.00 10.14
C PHE A 384 9.43 -14.02 11.35
N GLU A 385 10.13 -15.13 11.57
CA GLU A 385 11.19 -15.24 12.57
C GLU A 385 12.49 -14.65 11.98
N THR A 386 13.29 -13.98 12.80
CA THR A 386 14.54 -13.31 12.36
C THR A 386 15.68 -14.30 12.07
N GLU A 387 15.48 -15.59 12.33
CA GLU A 387 16.51 -16.62 12.25
C GLU A 387 16.78 -17.13 10.82
N ARG A 388 18.05 -17.44 10.53
CA ARG A 388 18.47 -17.99 9.23
C ARG A 388 17.80 -19.33 8.89
N PHE A 389 17.52 -20.15 9.90
CA PHE A 389 16.95 -21.50 9.70
C PHE A 389 15.50 -21.44 9.19
N GLY A 390 14.68 -20.50 9.69
CA GLY A 390 13.32 -20.28 9.19
C GLY A 390 13.26 -19.99 7.69
N LYS A 391 14.25 -19.25 7.16
CA LYS A 391 14.35 -18.93 5.72
C LYS A 391 14.53 -20.16 4.84
N ILE A 392 15.38 -21.10 5.25
CA ILE A 392 15.67 -22.31 4.47
C ILE A 392 14.42 -23.19 4.40
N GLN A 393 13.69 -23.32 5.50
CA GLN A 393 12.48 -24.12 5.53
C GLN A 393 11.37 -23.50 4.67
N ALA A 394 11.16 -22.19 4.74
CA ALA A 394 10.19 -21.48 3.90
C ALA A 394 10.50 -21.64 2.39
N LEU A 395 11.78 -21.68 2.02
CA LEU A 395 12.20 -21.94 0.64
C LEU A 395 11.73 -23.30 0.14
N THR A 396 11.84 -24.35 0.95
CA THR A 396 11.36 -25.70 0.58
C THR A 396 9.85 -25.72 0.36
N ALA A 397 9.08 -25.06 1.22
CA ALA A 397 7.63 -24.92 1.05
C ALA A 397 7.28 -24.21 -0.27
N LEU A 398 8.01 -23.14 -0.60
CA LEU A 398 7.81 -22.38 -1.83
C LEU A 398 8.18 -23.16 -3.09
N GLN A 399 9.27 -23.95 -3.05
CA GLN A 399 9.64 -24.86 -4.15
C GLN A 399 8.55 -25.90 -4.39
N THR A 400 8.03 -26.51 -3.33
CA THR A 400 6.90 -27.45 -3.40
C THR A 400 5.67 -26.81 -4.03
N PHE A 401 5.34 -25.57 -3.63
CA PHE A 401 4.25 -24.80 -4.24
C PHE A 401 4.45 -24.57 -5.74
N VAL A 402 5.64 -24.14 -6.16
CA VAL A 402 5.96 -23.92 -7.58
C VAL A 402 5.84 -25.21 -8.38
N LEU A 403 6.28 -26.35 -7.82
CA LEU A 403 6.13 -27.66 -8.45
C LEU A 403 4.65 -28.03 -8.66
N ASP A 404 3.81 -27.87 -7.64
CA ASP A 404 2.38 -28.16 -7.76
C ASP A 404 1.66 -27.19 -8.71
N TYR A 405 2.06 -25.91 -8.72
CA TYR A 405 1.58 -24.95 -9.70
C TYR A 405 1.93 -25.42 -11.13
N CYS A 406 3.19 -25.79 -11.38
CA CYS A 406 3.61 -26.32 -12.68
C CYS A 406 2.84 -27.58 -13.10
N LYS A 407 2.55 -28.49 -12.16
CA LYS A 407 1.69 -29.68 -12.42
C LYS A 407 0.27 -29.27 -12.81
N SER A 408 -0.31 -28.26 -12.14
CA SER A 408 -1.66 -27.76 -12.45
C SER A 408 -1.81 -27.16 -13.86
N LEU A 409 -0.69 -26.97 -14.58
CA LEU A 409 -0.63 -26.45 -15.94
C LEU A 409 -0.39 -27.53 -17.00
N GLU A 410 -0.18 -28.80 -16.62
CA GLU A 410 0.16 -29.89 -17.55
C GLU A 410 -0.89 -30.08 -18.65
N ASP A 411 -2.15 -30.09 -18.26
CA ASP A 411 -3.28 -30.31 -19.18
C ASP A 411 -3.80 -29.00 -19.82
N LYS A 412 -3.00 -27.92 -19.77
CA LYS A 412 -3.39 -26.59 -20.27
C LYS A 412 -2.43 -26.14 -21.38
N PRO A 413 -2.67 -26.53 -22.65
CA PRO A 413 -1.74 -26.24 -23.76
C PRO A 413 -1.39 -24.75 -23.90
N ARG A 414 -2.36 -23.86 -23.64
CA ARG A 414 -2.16 -22.40 -23.69
C ARG A 414 -1.24 -21.85 -22.58
N MET A 415 -0.93 -22.66 -21.57
CA MET A 415 -0.10 -22.29 -20.41
C MET A 415 1.31 -22.89 -20.46
N LYS A 416 1.70 -23.57 -21.55
CA LYS A 416 3.03 -24.22 -21.67
C LYS A 416 4.19 -23.26 -21.37
N LYS A 417 4.17 -22.06 -21.95
CA LYS A 417 5.20 -21.03 -21.70
C LYS A 417 5.23 -20.55 -20.25
N VAL A 418 4.07 -20.47 -19.60
CA VAL A 418 3.98 -20.07 -18.19
C VAL A 418 4.52 -21.17 -17.28
N LYS A 419 4.23 -22.44 -17.61
CA LYS A 419 4.83 -23.61 -16.94
C LYS A 419 6.35 -23.58 -17.07
N GLU A 420 6.87 -23.36 -18.28
CA GLU A 420 8.32 -23.23 -18.52
C GLU A 420 8.93 -22.13 -17.65
N ASN A 421 8.37 -20.91 -17.69
CA ASN A 421 8.84 -19.78 -16.88
C ASN A 421 8.82 -20.07 -15.36
N ALA A 422 7.75 -20.70 -14.86
CA ALA A 422 7.62 -21.04 -13.45
C ALA A 422 8.58 -22.17 -13.03
N SER A 423 8.81 -23.16 -13.91
CA SER A 423 9.75 -24.25 -13.67
C SER A 423 11.22 -23.81 -13.72
N SER A 424 11.51 -22.71 -14.42
CA SER A 424 12.86 -22.15 -14.56
C SER A 424 13.22 -21.13 -13.47
N LEU A 425 12.40 -20.97 -12.43
CA LEU A 425 12.68 -20.00 -11.37
C LEU A 425 13.99 -20.34 -10.66
N CYS A 426 14.90 -19.38 -10.62
CA CYS A 426 16.15 -19.55 -9.89
C CYS A 426 15.94 -19.31 -8.38
N GLN A 427 16.87 -19.81 -7.56
CA GLN A 427 16.81 -19.67 -6.11
C GLN A 427 16.74 -18.20 -5.66
N GLN A 428 17.41 -17.28 -6.37
CA GLN A 428 17.35 -15.84 -6.07
C GLN A 428 15.94 -15.27 -6.22
N GLN A 429 15.18 -15.67 -7.26
CA GLN A 429 13.80 -15.21 -7.42
C GLN A 429 12.91 -15.71 -6.28
N LEU A 430 13.10 -16.95 -5.84
CA LEU A 430 12.37 -17.51 -4.70
C LEU A 430 12.68 -16.76 -3.40
N TYR A 431 13.95 -16.39 -3.17
CA TYR A 431 14.30 -15.57 -2.01
C TYR A 431 13.67 -14.17 -2.06
N ARG A 432 13.59 -13.52 -3.22
CA ARG A 432 12.91 -12.23 -3.35
C ARG A 432 11.42 -12.33 -3.03
N VAL A 433 10.76 -13.45 -3.38
CA VAL A 433 9.37 -13.70 -3.00
C VAL A 433 9.23 -13.83 -1.49
N LEU A 434 10.10 -14.61 -0.85
CA LEU A 434 10.10 -14.74 0.60
C LEU A 434 10.35 -13.39 1.29
N TRP A 435 11.31 -12.60 0.81
CA TRP A 435 11.54 -11.24 1.31
C TRP A 435 10.30 -10.35 1.13
N THR A 436 9.63 -10.43 -0.02
CA THR A 436 8.40 -9.67 -0.28
C THR A 436 7.29 -10.05 0.71
N CYS A 437 7.17 -11.34 1.05
CA CYS A 437 6.20 -11.80 2.04
C CYS A 437 6.52 -11.28 3.46
N SER A 438 7.80 -11.31 3.86
CA SER A 438 8.24 -10.70 5.13
C SER A 438 7.96 -9.20 5.14
N TYR A 439 8.29 -8.52 4.04
CA TYR A 439 8.07 -7.09 3.83
C TYR A 439 6.58 -6.73 3.97
N TRP A 440 5.67 -7.41 3.26
CA TRP A 440 4.22 -7.21 3.39
C TRP A 440 3.67 -7.57 4.76
N HIS A 441 4.42 -8.37 5.54
CA HIS A 441 4.14 -8.64 6.95
C HIS A 441 4.81 -7.63 7.90
N GLN A 442 5.23 -6.46 7.41
CA GLN A 442 5.94 -5.41 8.18
C GLN A 442 7.24 -5.87 8.85
N VAL A 443 7.89 -6.90 8.31
CA VAL A 443 9.23 -7.31 8.73
C VAL A 443 10.21 -6.84 7.66
N GLU A 444 10.76 -5.65 7.88
CA GLU A 444 11.71 -5.04 6.94
C GLU A 444 13.12 -5.61 7.15
N LEU A 445 13.62 -6.33 6.15
CA LEU A 445 14.90 -7.02 6.22
C LEU A 445 15.97 -6.23 5.47
N LYS A 446 16.69 -5.38 6.22
CA LYS A 446 17.65 -4.39 5.69
C LYS A 446 18.78 -5.01 4.84
N ASN A 447 19.33 -6.15 5.24
CA ASN A 447 20.31 -6.88 4.42
C ASN A 447 19.59 -7.63 3.29
N CYS A 448 19.32 -6.92 2.19
CA CYS A 448 18.60 -7.42 1.02
C CYS A 448 19.43 -8.37 0.15
N ALA A 449 20.77 -8.31 0.22
CA ALA A 449 21.65 -9.13 -0.62
C ALA A 449 21.45 -10.64 -0.39
N GLN A 450 21.27 -11.06 0.87
CA GLN A 450 20.98 -12.46 1.20
C GLN A 450 19.63 -12.95 0.65
N TRP A 451 18.78 -12.03 0.19
CA TRP A 451 17.46 -12.30 -0.37
C TRP A 451 17.42 -12.23 -1.90
N GLY A 452 18.60 -12.19 -2.54
CA GLY A 452 18.72 -12.21 -4.00
C GLY A 452 18.61 -10.83 -4.66
N PHE A 453 18.58 -9.73 -3.91
CA PHE A 453 18.75 -8.38 -4.45
C PHE A 453 20.24 -8.06 -4.67
N SER A 454 20.54 -7.09 -5.52
CA SER A 454 21.91 -6.61 -5.72
C SER A 454 22.47 -6.11 -4.39
N SER A 455 23.74 -6.38 -4.11
CA SER A 455 24.46 -5.81 -2.97
C SER A 455 24.95 -4.39 -3.27
N LEU A 456 24.26 -3.63 -4.14
CA LEU A 456 24.77 -2.34 -4.60
C LEU A 456 25.07 -1.46 -3.38
N CYS A 457 26.33 -1.04 -3.31
CA CYS A 457 26.94 -0.37 -2.18
C CYS A 457 26.11 0.84 -1.75
N ALA A 458 25.91 0.97 -0.44
CA ALA A 458 25.31 2.12 0.22
C ALA A 458 25.97 3.45 -0.19
#